data_AF-A0A3E2YXX9-F1
#
_entry.id   AF-A0A3E2YXX9-F1
#
_cell.length_a   1.000
_cell.length_b   1.000
_cell.length_c   1.000
_cell.angle_alpha   90.00
_cell.angle_beta   90.00
_cell.angle_gamma   90.00
#
_symmetry.space_group_name_H-M   'P 1'
#
loop_
_entity.id
_entity.type
_entity.pdbx_description
1 polymer ?
#
loop_
_entity_poly.entity_id
_entity_poly.type
_entity_poly.pdbx_seq_one_letter_code
_entity_poly.pdbx_strand_id
1 'polypeptide(L)'
;MERTARIVVALLAAGGLAACGSAEPPRPVPAATPTGGPAGATPAGASDGSAGPPPASPTAQVTFDQAVVRFLKGKSGRTPRFVGLCADAKPDPGALCAARRATVDEGEVYGIGAPYSEVDAFLLMRRDAGGWRVVDSYVPGVAGGEAAEPPAPAWFRAVG
;
A
#
# COMPACT_ATOMS: atom_id res chain seq x y z
N MET A 1 -9.70 -53.21 -4.79
CA MET A 1 -8.59 -53.76 -5.59
C MET A 1 -7.59 -52.65 -5.81
N GLU A 2 -6.35 -52.90 -5.40
CA GLU A 2 -5.19 -52.00 -5.37
C GLU A 2 -4.92 -51.29 -6.70
N ARG A 3 -4.44 -50.04 -6.62
CA ARG A 3 -3.35 -49.49 -7.44
C ARG A 3 -2.57 -48.50 -6.57
N THR A 4 -1.57 -48.97 -5.84
CA THR A 4 -0.14 -49.00 -6.21
C THR A 4 0.49 -47.60 -6.28
N ALA A 5 1.47 -47.42 -5.38
CA ALA A 5 2.36 -46.31 -5.17
C ALA A 5 3.05 -45.76 -6.43
N ARG A 6 3.61 -44.54 -6.34
CA ARG A 6 5.03 -44.26 -6.69
C ARG A 6 5.47 -42.81 -6.43
N ILE A 7 6.54 -42.72 -5.64
CA ILE A 7 7.78 -41.95 -5.86
C ILE A 7 7.83 -40.47 -5.45
N VAL A 8 8.69 -40.28 -4.44
CA VAL A 8 9.38 -39.09 -3.95
C VAL A 8 10.25 -38.46 -5.04
N VAL A 9 10.18 -37.13 -5.20
CA VAL A 9 11.33 -36.32 -5.65
C VAL A 9 11.42 -35.09 -4.76
N ALA A 10 12.36 -35.14 -3.81
CA ALA A 10 12.86 -33.98 -3.11
C ALA A 10 13.85 -33.26 -4.03
N LEU A 11 13.55 -32.03 -4.43
CA LEU A 11 14.47 -31.15 -5.14
C LEU A 11 14.89 -30.04 -4.19
N LEU A 12 16.00 -30.29 -3.49
CA LEU A 12 16.83 -29.25 -2.87
C LEU A 12 17.49 -28.44 -3.99
N ALA A 13 17.06 -27.19 -4.15
CA ALA A 13 17.81 -26.20 -4.92
C ALA A 13 18.48 -25.23 -3.93
N ALA A 14 19.72 -25.55 -3.56
CA ALA A 14 20.62 -24.64 -2.87
C ALA A 14 21.11 -23.59 -3.88
N GLY A 15 20.66 -22.34 -3.72
CA GLY A 15 21.19 -21.19 -4.45
C GLY A 15 22.35 -20.57 -3.69
N GLY A 16 23.58 -20.77 -4.18
CA GLY A 16 24.77 -20.09 -3.68
C GLY A 16 24.82 -18.64 -4.18
N LEU A 17 24.98 -17.68 -3.26
CA LEU A 17 25.40 -16.32 -3.58
C LEU A 17 26.89 -16.21 -3.23
N ALA A 18 27.73 -16.54 -4.21
CA ALA A 18 29.09 -16.08 -4.28
C ALA A 18 29.15 -14.73 -5.02
N ALA A 19 30.15 -13.93 -4.67
CA ALA A 19 30.55 -12.64 -5.27
C ALA A 19 29.89 -11.37 -4.68
N CYS A 20 30.36 -11.03 -3.47
CA CYS A 20 30.48 -9.65 -3.01
C CYS A 20 31.53 -8.94 -3.90
N GLY A 21 31.06 -8.09 -4.82
CA GLY A 21 31.88 -7.35 -5.77
C GLY A 21 32.30 -5.97 -5.23
N SER A 22 33.57 -5.88 -4.87
CA SER A 22 34.53 -4.76 -4.87
C SER A 22 34.06 -3.30 -4.96
N ALA A 23 34.37 -2.57 -3.86
CA ALA A 23 35.03 -1.26 -3.75
C ALA A 23 35.20 -0.32 -4.99
N GLU A 24 34.51 0.84 -4.90
CA GLU A 24 34.84 2.28 -5.08
C GLU A 24 35.91 2.80 -6.10
N PRO A 25 35.68 4.00 -6.68
CA PRO A 25 36.44 5.19 -6.23
C PRO A 25 35.61 6.51 -6.09
N PRO A 26 36.11 7.50 -5.32
CA PRO A 26 35.41 8.74 -4.97
C PRO A 26 35.44 9.78 -6.11
N ARG A 27 34.40 10.62 -6.19
CA ARG A 27 34.41 11.82 -7.05
C ARG A 27 34.79 13.07 -6.25
N PRO A 28 35.72 13.91 -6.78
CA PRO A 28 36.22 15.10 -6.09
C PRO A 28 35.21 16.25 -6.11
N VAL A 29 35.12 16.94 -4.97
CA VAL A 29 34.57 18.29 -4.78
C VAL A 29 35.49 19.34 -5.42
N PRO A 30 34.94 20.50 -5.81
CA PRO A 30 35.55 21.75 -5.37
C PRO A 30 34.58 22.63 -4.56
N ALA A 31 35.13 23.30 -3.55
CA ALA A 31 34.45 24.23 -2.67
C ALA A 31 34.57 25.69 -3.14
N ALA A 32 33.55 26.47 -2.75
CA ALA A 32 33.53 27.90 -2.41
C ALA A 32 33.75 28.99 -3.49
N THR A 33 32.77 29.91 -3.61
CA THR A 33 32.87 31.31 -3.11
C THR A 33 31.55 32.08 -3.35
N PRO A 34 31.04 32.87 -2.37
CA PRO A 34 30.03 33.90 -2.60
C PRO A 34 30.68 35.28 -2.67
N THR A 35 30.63 35.99 -3.81
CA THR A 35 30.99 37.41 -3.90
C THR A 35 30.36 38.08 -5.13
N GLY A 36 29.61 39.17 -4.89
CA GLY A 36 29.43 40.26 -5.85
C GLY A 36 27.99 40.52 -6.36
N GLY A 37 27.32 41.54 -5.83
CA GLY A 37 26.36 42.35 -6.61
C GLY A 37 27.09 43.41 -7.46
N PRO A 38 26.45 44.49 -7.98
CA PRO A 38 25.02 44.83 -8.10
C PRO A 38 24.62 45.22 -9.56
N ALA A 39 23.41 45.80 -9.70
CA ALA A 39 22.96 46.73 -10.74
C ALA A 39 22.42 46.20 -12.10
N GLY A 40 21.10 46.32 -12.25
CA GLY A 40 20.47 47.19 -13.26
C GLY A 40 20.43 46.73 -14.70
N ALA A 41 19.22 46.41 -15.18
CA ALA A 41 18.62 46.97 -16.41
C ALA A 41 17.23 46.37 -16.64
N THR A 42 16.19 47.19 -16.58
CA THR A 42 14.92 46.94 -17.29
C THR A 42 15.06 47.55 -18.68
N PRO A 43 14.59 46.88 -19.73
CA PRO A 43 13.47 47.47 -20.46
C PRO A 43 12.38 46.45 -20.84
N ALA A 44 11.21 47.03 -21.07
CA ALA A 44 9.97 46.37 -21.47
C ALA A 44 10.11 45.61 -22.79
N GLY A 45 9.60 44.38 -22.80
CA GLY A 45 9.25 43.65 -24.00
C GLY A 45 7.85 43.08 -23.82
N ALA A 46 6.87 43.71 -24.48
CA ALA A 46 5.54 43.14 -24.63
C ALA A 46 5.68 41.78 -25.32
N SER A 47 5.33 40.72 -24.60
CA SER A 47 5.09 39.41 -25.21
C SER A 47 3.60 39.18 -25.12
N ASP A 48 2.92 39.24 -26.27
CA ASP A 48 1.61 38.62 -26.48
C ASP A 48 1.75 37.12 -26.22
N GLY A 49 1.68 36.77 -24.94
CA GLY A 49 1.54 35.40 -24.51
C GLY A 49 0.10 35.01 -24.74
N SER A 50 -0.18 34.41 -25.90
CA SER A 50 -1.28 33.45 -25.98
C SER A 50 -1.02 32.44 -24.86
N ALA A 51 -1.73 32.60 -23.75
CA ALA A 51 -1.68 31.67 -22.64
C ALA A 51 -2.16 30.33 -23.19
N GLY A 52 -1.19 29.45 -23.50
CA GLY A 52 -1.50 28.06 -23.80
C GLY A 52 -2.36 27.51 -22.68
N PRO A 53 -3.30 26.59 -22.98
CA PRO A 53 -4.14 26.00 -21.96
C PRO A 53 -3.27 25.52 -20.80
N PRO A 54 -3.68 25.79 -19.54
CA PRO A 54 -2.90 25.35 -18.39
C PRO A 54 -2.65 23.84 -18.53
N PRO A 55 -1.44 23.35 -18.18
CA PRO A 55 -1.17 21.92 -18.22
C PRO A 55 -2.26 21.22 -17.41
N ALA A 56 -2.84 20.15 -17.99
CA ALA A 56 -3.83 19.35 -17.29
C ALA A 56 -3.24 18.89 -15.96
N SER A 57 -3.80 19.37 -14.85
CA SER A 57 -3.35 18.96 -13.52
C SER A 57 -3.45 17.44 -13.43
N PRO A 58 -2.41 16.74 -12.96
CA PRO A 58 -2.48 15.30 -12.78
C PRO A 58 -3.67 14.99 -11.87
N THR A 59 -4.55 14.10 -12.33
CA THR A 59 -5.70 13.67 -11.54
C THR A 59 -5.17 13.03 -10.26
N ALA A 60 -5.52 13.59 -9.10
CA ALA A 60 -5.03 13.09 -7.82
C ALA A 60 -5.53 11.64 -7.63
N GLN A 61 -4.59 10.69 -7.57
CA GLN A 61 -4.90 9.28 -7.34
C GLN A 61 -5.32 9.05 -5.88
N VAL A 62 -6.29 8.16 -5.67
CA VAL A 62 -6.73 7.76 -4.33
C VAL A 62 -5.63 6.95 -3.67
N THR A 63 -5.17 7.42 -2.51
CA THR A 63 -4.18 6.68 -1.71
C THR A 63 -4.82 5.50 -0.98
N PHE A 64 -3.99 4.56 -0.54
CA PHE A 64 -4.45 3.40 0.25
C PHE A 64 -5.25 3.84 1.49
N ASP A 65 -4.67 4.73 2.30
CA ASP A 65 -5.31 5.26 3.51
C ASP A 65 -6.65 5.94 3.21
N GLN A 66 -6.72 6.73 2.12
CA GLN A 66 -7.95 7.39 1.70
C GLN A 66 -9.03 6.38 1.32
N ALA A 67 -8.67 5.29 0.63
CA ALA A 67 -9.59 4.23 0.26
C ALA A 67 -10.15 3.52 1.50
N VAL A 68 -9.29 3.17 2.47
CA VAL A 68 -9.69 2.49 3.71
C VAL A 68 -10.57 3.40 4.57
N VAL A 69 -10.16 4.66 4.82
CA VAL A 69 -10.95 5.62 5.61
C VAL A 69 -12.31 5.86 4.98
N ARG A 70 -12.37 6.01 3.65
CA ARG A 70 -13.65 6.20 2.93
C ARG A 70 -14.56 4.98 3.11
N PHE A 71 -14.02 3.77 2.97
CA PHE A 71 -14.78 2.54 3.15
C PHE A 71 -15.32 2.40 4.58
N LEU A 72 -14.46 2.55 5.58
CA LEU A 72 -14.82 2.42 6.98
C LEU A 72 -15.82 3.49 7.43
N LYS A 73 -15.69 4.72 6.92
CA LYS A 73 -16.68 5.78 7.13
C LYS A 73 -18.03 5.43 6.53
N GLY A 74 -18.04 4.89 5.31
CA GLY A 74 -19.27 4.41 4.66
C GLY A 74 -19.98 3.31 5.44
N LYS A 75 -19.22 2.41 6.08
CA LYS A 75 -19.77 1.29 6.85
C LYS A 75 -20.29 1.68 8.23
N SER A 76 -19.54 2.51 8.97
CA SER A 76 -19.84 2.82 10.38
C SER A 76 -20.61 4.13 10.59
N GLY A 77 -20.72 4.97 9.55
CA GLY A 77 -21.26 6.33 9.64
C GLY A 77 -20.34 7.31 10.38
N ARG A 78 -19.19 6.87 10.90
CA ARG A 78 -18.21 7.69 11.62
C ARG A 78 -16.85 7.63 10.95
N THR A 79 -16.08 8.71 11.02
CA THR A 79 -14.68 8.68 10.54
C THR A 79 -13.83 7.90 11.55
N PRO A 80 -13.30 6.72 11.21
CA PRO A 80 -12.40 6.01 12.11
C PRO A 80 -11.05 6.72 12.19
N ARG A 81 -10.31 6.46 13.27
CA ARG A 81 -8.91 6.87 13.38
C ARG A 81 -8.01 5.82 12.73
N PHE A 82 -7.90 5.85 11.42
CA PHE A 82 -6.99 4.97 10.68
C PHE A 82 -5.58 5.56 10.63
N VAL A 83 -4.56 4.74 10.95
CA VAL A 83 -3.15 5.19 11.06
C VAL A 83 -2.22 4.58 10.01
N GLY A 84 -2.76 3.90 9.00
CA GLY A 84 -1.98 3.30 7.93
C GLY A 84 -1.66 1.81 8.19
N LEU A 85 -0.45 1.38 7.83
CA LEU A 85 -0.03 -0.01 7.99
C LEU A 85 0.32 -0.34 9.43
N CYS A 86 -0.05 -1.54 9.89
CA CYS A 86 0.21 -1.98 11.26
C CYS A 86 1.71 -2.14 11.56
N ALA A 87 2.53 -2.43 10.53
CA ALA A 87 3.99 -2.56 10.69
C ALA A 87 4.66 -1.26 11.15
N ASP A 88 4.08 -0.11 10.80
CA ASP A 88 4.60 1.23 11.10
C ASP A 88 3.82 1.92 12.24
N ALA A 89 2.76 1.28 12.74
CA ALA A 89 1.86 1.87 13.72
C ALA A 89 2.39 1.73 15.15
N LYS A 90 2.19 2.79 15.94
CA LYS A 90 2.37 2.73 17.40
C LYS A 90 1.16 2.05 18.05
N PRO A 91 1.33 1.39 19.21
CA PRO A 91 0.21 0.89 20.00
C PRO A 91 -0.76 2.02 20.36
N ASP A 92 -2.00 1.93 19.90
CA ASP A 92 -3.08 2.85 20.24
C ASP A 92 -4.41 2.08 20.12
N PRO A 93 -5.11 1.80 21.25
CA PRO A 93 -6.33 1.00 21.23
C PRO A 93 -7.53 1.71 20.60
N GLY A 94 -7.44 3.02 20.35
CA GLY A 94 -8.45 3.81 19.65
C GLY A 94 -8.17 4.00 18.16
N ALA A 95 -7.06 3.45 17.65
CA ALA A 95 -6.68 3.52 16.26
C ALA A 95 -6.89 2.19 15.54
N LEU A 96 -7.10 2.27 14.23
CA LEU A 96 -7.13 1.11 13.33
C LEU A 96 -5.92 1.17 12.40
N CYS A 97 -5.33 0.03 12.11
CA CYS A 97 -4.27 -0.12 11.12
C CYS A 97 -4.59 -1.28 10.17
N ALA A 98 -3.85 -1.39 9.08
CA ALA A 98 -3.96 -2.46 8.11
C ALA A 98 -2.71 -3.33 8.08
N ALA A 99 -2.87 -4.64 8.22
CA ALA A 99 -1.81 -5.63 8.04
C ALA A 99 -2.03 -6.38 6.73
N ARG A 100 -1.06 -6.34 5.81
CA ARG A 100 -1.13 -7.15 4.59
C ARG A 100 -1.10 -8.64 4.95
N ARG A 101 -2.04 -9.41 4.41
CA ARG A 101 -2.22 -10.84 4.69
C ARG A 101 -1.91 -11.72 3.49
N ALA A 102 -2.40 -11.35 2.32
CA ALA A 102 -2.26 -12.15 1.11
C ALA A 102 -2.33 -11.30 -0.16
N THR A 103 -2.06 -11.92 -1.30
CA THR A 103 -2.30 -11.36 -2.63
C THR A 103 -3.18 -12.34 -3.40
N VAL A 104 -4.26 -11.84 -4.01
CA VAL A 104 -5.29 -12.63 -4.72
C VAL A 104 -5.71 -11.90 -5.98
N ASP A 105 -5.58 -12.55 -7.14
CA ASP A 105 -6.02 -12.04 -8.45
C ASP A 105 -5.70 -10.56 -8.65
N GLU A 106 -4.40 -10.22 -8.62
CA GLU A 106 -3.85 -8.84 -8.73
C GLU A 106 -4.27 -7.86 -7.62
N GLY A 107 -5.04 -8.32 -6.64
CA GLY A 107 -5.40 -7.59 -5.43
C GLY A 107 -4.59 -8.02 -4.22
N GLU A 108 -4.74 -7.24 -3.16
CA GLU A 108 -4.08 -7.45 -1.88
C GLU A 108 -5.13 -7.52 -0.77
N VAL A 109 -5.01 -8.52 0.09
CA VAL A 109 -5.88 -8.69 1.25
C VAL A 109 -5.23 -8.05 2.46
N TYR A 110 -5.95 -7.16 3.13
CA TYR A 110 -5.52 -6.47 4.34
C TYR A 110 -6.44 -6.82 5.50
N GLY A 111 -5.86 -7.27 6.60
CA GLY A 111 -6.56 -7.36 7.89
C GLY A 111 -6.58 -5.99 8.57
N ILE A 112 -7.74 -5.57 9.04
CA ILE A 112 -7.98 -4.32 9.75
C ILE A 112 -8.26 -4.62 11.21
N GLY A 113 -7.53 -3.97 12.10
CA GLY A 113 -7.71 -4.10 13.54
C GLY A 113 -6.91 -3.04 14.30
N ALA A 114 -7.00 -3.07 15.62
CA ALA A 114 -6.14 -2.24 16.46
C ALA A 114 -4.67 -2.68 16.30
N PRO A 115 -3.69 -1.75 16.34
CA PRO A 115 -2.28 -2.09 16.33
C PRO A 115 -1.95 -3.14 17.40
N TYR A 116 -1.24 -4.20 17.00
CA TYR A 116 -0.85 -5.33 17.87
C TYR A 116 -2.02 -6.11 18.48
N SER A 117 -3.21 -6.03 17.90
CA SER A 117 -4.38 -6.80 18.29
C SER A 117 -4.76 -7.81 17.21
N GLU A 118 -5.84 -8.55 17.49
CA GLU A 118 -6.49 -9.42 16.52
C GLU A 118 -7.11 -8.59 15.37
N VAL A 119 -7.36 -9.26 14.25
CA VAL A 119 -7.98 -8.64 13.08
C VAL A 119 -9.50 -8.72 13.20
N ASP A 120 -10.15 -7.56 13.14
CA ASP A 120 -11.60 -7.42 13.24
C ASP A 120 -12.30 -7.58 11.87
N ALA A 121 -11.59 -7.27 10.77
CA ALA A 121 -12.13 -7.33 9.42
C ALA A 121 -11.05 -7.54 8.36
N PHE A 122 -11.43 -8.04 7.19
CA PHE A 122 -10.53 -8.20 6.05
C PHE A 122 -11.06 -7.41 4.86
N LEU A 123 -10.17 -6.72 4.15
CA LEU A 123 -10.46 -5.97 2.93
C LEU A 123 -9.66 -6.56 1.78
N LEU A 124 -10.33 -6.89 0.67
CA LEU A 124 -9.67 -7.13 -0.60
C LEU A 124 -9.54 -5.79 -1.33
N MET A 125 -8.31 -5.37 -1.60
CA MET A 125 -8.00 -4.09 -2.23
C MET A 125 -7.32 -4.29 -3.58
N ARG A 126 -7.61 -3.40 -4.53
CA ARG A 126 -6.94 -3.35 -5.84
C ARG A 126 -6.51 -1.94 -6.15
N ARG A 127 -5.46 -1.83 -6.97
CA ARG A 127 -4.98 -0.57 -7.52
C ARG A 127 -5.32 -0.50 -9.01
N ASP A 128 -5.94 0.59 -9.43
CA ASP A 128 -6.21 0.89 -10.83
C ASP A 128 -5.70 2.30 -11.20
N ALA A 129 -6.06 2.80 -12.38
CA ALA A 129 -5.63 4.13 -12.87
C ALA A 129 -6.06 5.27 -11.93
N GLY A 130 -7.15 5.10 -11.17
CA GLY A 130 -7.66 6.05 -10.20
C GLY A 130 -7.03 5.93 -8.80
N GLY A 131 -6.16 4.93 -8.58
CA GLY A 131 -5.54 4.65 -7.29
C GLY A 131 -6.11 3.41 -6.60
N TRP A 132 -6.09 3.41 -5.27
CA TRP A 132 -6.56 2.27 -4.47
C TRP A 132 -8.08 2.28 -4.30
N ARG A 133 -8.67 1.08 -4.30
CA ARG A 133 -10.07 0.85 -3.96
C ARG A 133 -10.26 -0.45 -3.19
N VAL A 134 -11.28 -0.46 -2.34
CA VAL A 134 -11.80 -1.69 -1.72
C VAL A 134 -12.72 -2.37 -2.73
N VAL A 135 -12.46 -3.63 -3.04
CA VAL A 135 -13.22 -4.45 -3.98
C VAL A 135 -14.23 -5.31 -3.26
N ASP A 136 -13.85 -5.86 -2.10
CA ASP A 136 -14.71 -6.67 -1.27
C ASP A 136 -14.24 -6.61 0.19
N SER A 137 -15.08 -7.04 1.13
CA SER A 137 -14.76 -7.07 2.55
C SER A 137 -15.42 -8.26 3.25
N TYR A 138 -14.76 -8.77 4.29
CA TYR A 138 -15.29 -9.84 5.12
C TYR A 138 -15.07 -9.53 6.60
N VAL A 139 -16.06 -9.83 7.42
CA VAL A 139 -15.96 -9.76 8.89
C VAL A 139 -16.24 -11.17 9.39
N PRO A 140 -15.23 -11.86 9.94
CA PRO A 140 -15.45 -13.13 10.60
C PRO A 140 -16.46 -12.95 11.74
N GLY A 141 -17.36 -13.90 11.89
CA GLY A 141 -18.28 -13.92 13.03
C GLY A 141 -17.54 -14.29 14.30
N VAL A 142 -18.11 -13.87 15.42
CA VAL A 142 -17.68 -14.38 16.73
C VAL A 142 -18.27 -15.77 16.92
N ALA A 143 -17.42 -16.75 17.20
CA ALA A 143 -17.88 -18.11 17.49
C ALA A 143 -18.90 -18.07 18.64
N GLY A 144 -20.15 -18.52 18.37
CA GLY A 144 -21.23 -18.58 19.36
C GLY A 144 -22.28 -17.46 19.29
N GLY A 145 -22.24 -16.57 18.29
CA GLY A 145 -23.33 -15.62 18.04
C GLY A 145 -24.56 -16.29 17.40
N GLU A 146 -25.76 -15.91 17.84
CA GLU A 146 -27.04 -16.44 17.30
C GLU A 146 -27.32 -16.04 15.83
N ALA A 147 -26.57 -15.08 15.29
CA ALA A 147 -26.66 -14.70 13.90
C ALA A 147 -25.81 -15.64 13.02
N ALA A 148 -26.43 -16.22 12.00
CA ALA A 148 -25.71 -16.99 10.99
C ALA A 148 -24.61 -16.13 10.35
N GLU A 149 -23.36 -16.57 10.50
CA GLU A 149 -22.21 -15.89 9.91
C GLU A 149 -22.34 -15.88 8.38
N PRO A 150 -22.10 -14.73 7.72
CA PRO A 150 -22.06 -14.72 6.26
C PRO A 150 -20.97 -15.68 5.77
N PRO A 151 -21.21 -16.45 4.69
CA PRO A 151 -20.22 -17.37 4.17
C PRO A 151 -18.94 -16.62 3.80
N ALA A 152 -17.79 -17.18 4.19
CA ALA A 152 -16.49 -16.62 3.85
C ALA A 152 -16.35 -16.49 2.32
N PRO A 153 -15.99 -15.31 1.80
CA PRO A 153 -15.73 -15.13 0.38
C PRO A 153 -14.61 -16.06 -0.11
N ALA A 154 -14.65 -16.46 -1.39
CA ALA A 154 -13.68 -17.40 -1.95
C ALA A 154 -12.22 -16.93 -1.82
N TRP A 155 -11.99 -15.61 -1.97
CA TRP A 155 -10.66 -15.01 -1.82
C TRP A 155 -10.11 -15.11 -0.39
N PHE A 156 -10.97 -15.27 0.62
CA PHE A 156 -10.55 -15.32 2.02
C PHE A 156 -9.72 -16.57 2.32
N ARG A 157 -9.86 -17.64 1.53
CA ARG A 157 -9.04 -18.85 1.64
C ARG A 157 -7.54 -18.61 1.48
N ALA A 158 -7.15 -17.51 0.83
CA ALA A 158 -5.75 -17.15 0.65
C ALA A 158 -5.11 -16.56 1.92
N VAL A 159 -5.91 -16.20 2.94
CA VAL A 159 -5.42 -15.62 4.20
C VAL A 159 -4.81 -16.67 5.12
N GLY A 160 -5.22 -17.94 5.00
CA GLY A 160 -4.80 -19.05 5.87
C GLY A 160 -5.90 -19.45 6.85
#